data_AF-A0A954BBS8-F1
#
_entry.id   AF-A0A954BBS8-F1
#
_cell.length_a   1.000
_cell.length_b   1.000
_cell.length_c   1.000
_cell.angle_alpha   90.00
_cell.angle_beta   90.00
_cell.angle_gamma   90.00
#
_symmetry.space_group_name_H-M   'P 1'
#
loop_
_entity.id
_entity.type
_entity.pdbx_description
1 polymer ?
#
loop_
_entity_poly.entity_id
_entity_poly.type
_entity_poly.pdbx_seq_one_letter_code
_entity_poly.pdbx_strand_id
1 'polypeptide(L)'
;IAYHQPCTRADIEDVRGVQVSKGSLDQLLEIGWVRLRGRRRDAPGRPVLYGTTQVFLEHFGLDSVADLPGMADLKAAGLLDARLPPGFSVPLPTDASEDEDMDDGDDEGPEFTQDFLDAPAEEASGE
;
A
#
# COMPACT_ATOMS: atom_id res chain seq x y z
N ILE A 1 9.50 1.35 6.25
CA ILE A 1 9.87 0.02 6.81
C ILE A 1 11.33 -0.01 7.24
N ALA A 2 12.31 0.09 6.33
CA ALA A 2 13.74 -0.04 6.66
C ALA A 2 14.21 0.82 7.86
N TYR A 3 13.83 2.11 7.87
CA TYR A 3 14.14 3.05 8.95
C TYR A 3 13.36 2.86 10.27
N HIS A 4 12.23 2.15 10.25
CA HIS A 4 11.30 2.05 11.39
C HIS A 4 11.03 0.61 11.82
N GLN A 5 11.82 -0.36 11.34
CA GLN A 5 11.60 -1.75 11.65
C GLN A 5 11.96 -2.10 13.12
N PRO A 6 11.23 -3.03 13.76
CA PRO A 6 10.05 -3.73 13.26
C PRO A 6 8.78 -2.84 13.33
N CYS A 7 8.03 -2.75 12.24
CA CYS A 7 6.83 -1.90 12.14
C CYS A 7 5.60 -2.68 11.69
N THR A 8 4.41 -2.22 12.08
CA THR A 8 3.11 -2.77 11.64
C THR A 8 2.57 -2.04 10.42
N ARG A 9 1.49 -2.55 9.80
CA ARG A 9 0.78 -1.82 8.74
C ARG A 9 0.29 -0.45 9.22
N ALA A 10 -0.26 -0.39 10.43
CA ALA A 10 -0.75 0.86 11.02
C ALA A 10 0.37 1.88 11.19
N ASP A 11 1.55 1.46 11.66
CA ASP A 11 2.71 2.37 11.79
C ASP A 11 3.15 2.92 10.42
N ILE A 12 3.01 2.13 9.34
CA ILE A 12 3.34 2.57 7.97
C ILE A 12 2.31 3.59 7.48
N GLU A 13 1.03 3.35 7.73
CA GLU A 13 -0.07 4.25 7.35
C GLU A 13 0.01 5.59 8.10
N ASP A 14 0.35 5.56 9.38
CA ASP A 14 0.57 6.75 10.21
C ASP A 14 1.67 7.65 9.63
N VAL A 15 2.82 7.07 9.27
CA VAL A 15 3.92 7.81 8.65
C VAL A 15 3.57 8.32 7.25
N ARG A 16 2.80 7.56 6.46
CA ARG A 16 2.39 7.97 5.11
C ARG A 16 1.26 9.01 5.11
N GLY A 17 0.52 9.14 6.21
CA GLY A 17 -0.67 9.99 6.31
C GLY A 17 -1.86 9.49 5.47
N VAL A 18 -1.75 8.34 4.82
CA VAL A 18 -2.78 7.73 3.96
C VAL A 18 -2.77 6.22 4.11
N GLN A 19 -3.92 5.61 3.84
CA GLN A 19 -4.04 4.16 3.84
C GLN A 19 -3.08 3.53 2.83
N VAL A 20 -2.51 2.37 3.19
CA VAL A 20 -1.72 1.58 2.26
C VAL A 20 -2.70 0.87 1.33
N SER A 21 -2.44 0.89 0.03
CA SER A 21 -3.29 0.17 -0.94
C SER A 21 -3.28 -1.33 -0.66
N LYS A 22 -4.35 -2.02 -1.07
CA LYS A 22 -4.37 -3.47 -1.05
C LYS A 22 -3.25 -3.99 -1.99
N GLY A 23 -2.48 -4.98 -1.56
CA GLY A 23 -1.42 -5.56 -2.39
C GLY A 23 -0.03 -4.89 -2.30
N SER A 24 0.10 -3.64 -1.83
CA SER A 24 1.42 -2.97 -1.82
C SER A 24 2.44 -3.67 -0.91
N LEU A 25 2.01 -4.12 0.28
CA LEU A 25 2.86 -4.92 1.16
C LEU A 25 3.10 -6.33 0.61
N ASP A 26 2.10 -6.89 -0.08
CA ASP A 26 2.20 -8.22 -0.68
C ASP A 26 3.25 -8.23 -1.80
N GLN A 27 3.30 -7.20 -2.65
CA GLN A 27 4.35 -7.04 -3.66
C GLN A 27 5.75 -6.95 -3.04
N LEU A 28 5.91 -6.19 -1.94
CA LEU A 28 7.20 -6.10 -1.25
C LEU A 28 7.64 -7.42 -0.62
N LEU A 29 6.68 -8.25 -0.19
CA LEU A 29 6.94 -9.60 0.28
C LEU A 29 7.30 -10.55 -0.88
N GLU A 30 6.61 -10.44 -2.02
CA GLU A 30 6.82 -11.25 -3.22
C GLU A 30 8.19 -10.99 -3.86
N ILE A 31 8.57 -9.73 -4.01
CA ILE A 31 9.91 -9.32 -4.45
C ILE A 31 10.97 -9.74 -3.42
N GLY A 32 10.55 -10.03 -2.18
CA GLY A 32 11.43 -10.48 -1.11
C GLY A 32 12.23 -9.35 -0.47
N TRP A 33 11.87 -8.08 -0.68
CA TRP A 33 12.52 -6.93 -0.01
C TRP A 33 12.14 -6.81 1.46
N VAL A 34 10.94 -7.30 1.82
CA VAL A 34 10.41 -7.28 3.17
C VAL A 34 10.04 -8.70 3.59
N ARG A 35 10.05 -8.96 4.90
CA ARG A 35 9.60 -10.21 5.51
C ARG A 35 8.78 -9.96 6.77
N LEU A 36 8.07 -11.00 7.20
CA LEU A 36 7.41 -11.03 8.49
C LEU A 36 8.43 -11.28 9.61
N ARG A 37 8.46 -10.41 10.63
CA ARG A 37 9.31 -10.53 11.83
C ARG A 37 8.57 -11.03 13.07
N GLY A 38 7.31 -11.43 12.91
CA GLY A 38 6.46 -11.94 13.98
C GLY A 38 5.24 -11.07 14.20
N ARG A 39 4.70 -11.09 15.42
CA ARG A 39 3.52 -10.32 15.82
C ARG A 39 3.80 -9.58 17.11
N ARG A 40 3.30 -8.35 17.23
CA ARG A 40 3.38 -7.57 18.46
C ARG A 40 2.53 -8.26 19.55
N ARG A 41 3.11 -8.59 20.70
CA ARG A 41 2.39 -9.33 21.77
C ARG A 41 1.50 -8.42 22.59
N ASP A 42 1.92 -7.18 22.78
CA ASP A 42 1.35 -6.25 23.75
C ASP A 42 0.26 -5.34 23.15
N ALA A 43 -0.07 -5.52 21.87
CA ALA A 43 -1.09 -4.73 21.18
C ALA A 43 -2.33 -5.58 20.84
N PRO A 44 -3.54 -5.00 20.93
CA PRO A 44 -4.79 -5.68 20.57
C PRO A 44 -4.74 -6.16 19.11
N GLY A 45 -5.29 -7.35 18.85
CA GLY A 45 -5.26 -7.98 17.52
C GLY A 45 -3.89 -8.54 17.09
N ARG A 46 -2.83 -8.32 17.89
CA ARG A 46 -1.47 -8.84 17.67
C ARG A 46 -1.01 -8.64 16.22
N PRO A 47 -0.89 -7.37 15.78
CA PRO A 47 -0.59 -7.04 14.40
C PRO A 47 0.75 -7.63 13.96
N VAL A 48 0.83 -7.94 12.67
CA VAL A 48 2.02 -8.46 12.03
C VAL A 48 3.09 -7.38 11.95
N LEU A 49 4.33 -7.77 12.21
CA LEU A 49 5.50 -6.90 12.13
C LEU A 49 6.29 -7.20 10.85
N TYR A 50 6.71 -6.14 10.17
CA TYR A 50 7.48 -6.17 8.95
C TYR A 50 8.92 -5.70 9.21
N GLY A 51 9.86 -6.21 8.42
CA GLY A 51 11.25 -5.76 8.38
C GLY A 51 11.92 -6.14 7.06
N THR A 52 13.05 -5.54 6.75
CA THR A 52 13.81 -5.79 5.53
C THR A 52 14.50 -7.16 5.55
N THR A 53 14.92 -7.60 4.37
CA THR A 53 15.64 -8.85 4.12
C THR A 53 17.07 -8.56 3.64
N GLN A 54 17.84 -9.63 3.42
CA GLN A 54 19.15 -9.52 2.78
C GLN A 54 19.04 -9.07 1.31
N VAL A 55 18.02 -9.52 0.58
CA VAL A 55 17.77 -9.14 -0.82
C VAL A 55 17.60 -7.63 -0.95
N PHE A 56 16.93 -6.98 0.00
CA PHE A 56 16.85 -5.52 0.07
C PHE A 56 18.25 -4.91 0.19
N LEU A 57 19.07 -5.38 1.13
CA LEU A 57 20.42 -4.84 1.35
C LEU A 57 21.30 -4.98 0.11
N GLU A 58 21.29 -6.17 -0.52
CA GLU A 58 22.01 -6.44 -1.76
C GLU A 58 21.56 -5.53 -2.91
N HIS A 59 20.26 -5.34 -3.07
CA HIS A 59 19.70 -4.48 -4.11
C HIS A 59 20.14 -3.01 -3.96
N PHE A 60 20.22 -2.52 -2.72
CA PHE A 60 20.65 -1.15 -2.42
C PHE A 60 22.16 -1.00 -2.18
N GLY A 61 22.94 -2.07 -2.31
CA GLY A 61 24.39 -2.05 -2.10
C GLY A 61 24.79 -1.71 -0.65
N LEU A 62 24.00 -2.16 0.32
CA LEU A 62 24.22 -1.93 1.74
C LEU A 62 24.73 -3.21 2.41
N ASP A 63 25.72 -3.09 3.31
CA ASP A 63 26.14 -4.21 4.16
C ASP A 63 25.15 -4.43 5.31
N SER A 64 24.58 -3.34 5.84
CA SER A 64 23.64 -3.39 6.95
C SER A 64 22.58 -2.30 6.85
N VAL A 65 21.49 -2.48 7.61
CA VAL A 65 20.43 -1.47 7.74
C VAL A 65 20.94 -0.19 8.43
N ALA A 66 22.05 -0.28 9.19
CA ALA A 66 22.66 0.88 9.83
C ALA A 66 23.38 1.81 8.83
N ASP A 67 23.69 1.32 7.63
CA ASP A 67 24.33 2.09 6.55
C ASP A 67 23.33 2.94 5.75
N LEU A 68 22.05 2.88 6.12
CA LEU A 68 21.05 3.77 5.55
C LEU A 68 21.37 5.23 5.91
N PRO A 69 21.28 6.17 4.94
CA PRO A 69 21.56 7.58 5.21
C PRO A 69 20.67 8.12 6.33
N GLY A 70 21.28 8.84 7.28
CA GLY A 70 20.54 9.39 8.41
C GLY A 70 19.54 10.47 7.98
N MET A 71 18.63 10.86 8.87
CA MET A 71 17.71 11.97 8.61
C MET A 71 18.44 13.29 8.28
N ALA A 72 19.65 13.48 8.83
CA ALA A 72 20.50 14.63 8.52
C ALA A 72 21.02 14.58 7.08
N ASP A 73 21.49 13.44 6.61
CA ASP A 73 21.96 13.25 5.23
C ASP A 73 20.81 13.38 4.22
N LEU A 74 19.63 12.85 4.56
CA LEU A 74 18.43 13.00 3.74
C LEU A 74 17.98 14.47 3.61
N LYS A 75 18.15 15.28 4.68
CA LYS A 75 17.92 16.74 4.64
C LYS A 75 19.01 17.45 3.82
N ALA A 76 20.27 17.10 4.01
CA ALA A 76 21.40 17.70 3.30
C ALA A 76 21.32 17.43 1.78
N ALA A 77 20.79 16.27 1.38
CA ALA A 77 20.50 15.91 0.00
C ALA A 77 19.27 16.64 -0.59
N GLY A 78 18.58 17.49 0.20
CA GLY A 78 17.39 18.23 -0.23
C GLY A 78 16.13 17.35 -0.41
N LEU A 79 16.19 16.06 -0.08
CA LEU A 79 15.08 15.13 -0.29
C LEU A 79 13.95 15.30 0.73
N LEU A 80 14.27 15.85 1.91
CA LEU A 80 13.31 16.15 2.98
C LEU A 80 12.94 17.63 3.06
N ASP A 81 13.48 18.46 2.16
CA ASP A 81 13.21 19.89 2.18
C ASP A 81 11.93 20.18 1.38
N ALA A 82 10.90 20.66 2.07
CA ALA A 82 9.58 20.95 1.48
C ALA A 82 9.58 22.20 0.57
N ARG A 83 10.75 22.78 0.24
CA ARG A 83 10.86 23.90 -0.68
C ARG A 83 10.71 23.40 -2.11
N LEU A 84 9.45 23.38 -2.55
CA LEU A 84 9.13 23.26 -3.97
C LEU A 84 9.89 24.35 -4.75
N PRO A 85 10.50 24.01 -5.90
CA PRO A 85 11.08 25.00 -6.79
C PRO A 85 10.05 26.09 -7.13
N PRO A 86 10.45 27.36 -7.29
CA PRO A 86 9.53 28.39 -7.74
C PRO A 86 8.93 27.97 -9.09
N GLY A 87 7.59 27.87 -9.16
CA GLY A 87 6.85 27.42 -10.35
C GLY A 87 6.49 25.93 -10.39
N PHE A 88 6.82 25.13 -9.36
CA PHE A 88 6.35 23.75 -9.26
C PHE A 88 5.07 23.68 -8.42
N SER A 89 3.93 23.43 -9.07
CA SER A 89 2.64 23.17 -8.43
C SER A 89 2.40 21.67 -8.31
N VAL A 90 2.16 21.16 -7.10
CA VAL A 90 1.71 19.78 -6.90
C VAL A 90 0.25 19.70 -7.34
N PRO A 91 -0.10 18.89 -8.34
CA PRO A 91 -1.49 18.73 -8.76
C PRO A 91 -2.29 18.16 -7.59
N LEU A 92 -3.40 18.81 -7.25
CA LEU A 92 -4.35 18.27 -6.29
C LEU A 92 -5.23 17.23 -7.01
N PRO A 93 -5.73 16.21 -6.32
CA PRO A 93 -6.67 15.25 -6.92
C PRO A 93 -7.98 15.91 -7.42
N THR A 94 -8.27 17.14 -7.02
CA THR A 94 -9.39 17.95 -7.52
C THR A 94 -9.10 18.64 -8.86
N ASP A 95 -7.86 18.61 -9.34
CA ASP A 95 -7.45 19.23 -10.62
C ASP A 95 -7.79 18.33 -11.82
N ALA A 96 -8.25 17.10 -11.57
CA ALA A 96 -8.59 16.08 -12.57
C ALA A 96 -10.10 16.00 -12.87
N SER A 97 -10.89 17.03 -12.52
CA SER A 97 -12.35 17.05 -12.72
C SER A 97 -12.86 18.06 -13.73
N GLU A 98 -11.99 18.68 -14.52
CA GLU A 98 -12.40 19.57 -15.61
C GLU A 98 -11.89 18.94 -16.92
N ASP A 99 -12.82 18.72 -17.85
CA ASP A 99 -12.63 18.16 -19.21
C ASP A 99 -12.71 16.63 -19.37
N GLU A 100 -13.87 16.05 -19.04
CA GLU A 100 -14.55 15.13 -19.98
C GLU A 100 -16.06 15.42 -19.89
N ASP A 101 -16.54 16.40 -20.68
CA ASP A 101 -17.94 16.46 -21.09
C ASP A 101 -18.23 15.15 -21.86
N MET A 102 -18.61 14.10 -21.12
CA MET A 102 -19.24 12.91 -21.68
C MET A 102 -20.54 13.37 -22.33
N ASP A 103 -20.51 13.44 -23.66
CA ASP A 103 -21.66 13.53 -24.54
C ASP A 103 -22.74 12.54 -24.05
N ASP A 104 -23.87 13.11 -23.58
CA ASP A 104 -25.05 12.39 -23.11
C ASP A 104 -25.71 11.70 -24.30
N GLY A 105 -25.16 10.56 -24.69
CA GLY A 105 -25.74 9.62 -25.62
C GLY A 105 -26.30 8.42 -24.87
N ASP A 106 -27.62 8.45 -24.61
CA ASP A 106 -28.47 7.30 -24.29
C ASP A 106 -27.97 6.00 -24.96
N ASP A 107 -27.55 4.99 -24.18
CA ASP A 107 -27.90 3.57 -24.40
C ASP A 107 -27.50 2.68 -23.20
N GLU A 108 -28.53 2.08 -22.60
CA GLU A 108 -28.61 0.97 -21.63
C GLU A 108 -27.32 0.39 -21.01
N GLY A 109 -27.14 0.64 -19.70
CA GLY A 109 -26.12 -0.06 -18.90
C GLY A 109 -26.39 -1.56 -18.77
N PRO A 110 -25.34 -2.42 -18.71
CA PRO A 110 -25.52 -3.86 -18.59
C PRO A 110 -26.15 -4.23 -17.24
N GLU A 111 -27.28 -4.94 -17.27
CA GLU A 111 -27.89 -5.57 -16.09
C GLU A 111 -26.88 -6.48 -15.39
N PHE A 112 -26.47 -6.05 -14.20
CA PHE A 112 -25.70 -6.84 -13.26
C PHE A 112 -26.59 -7.93 -12.67
N THR A 113 -26.65 -9.10 -13.32
CA THR A 113 -27.36 -10.27 -12.80
C THR A 113 -26.50 -10.93 -11.70
N GLN A 114 -26.84 -10.68 -10.44
CA GLN A 114 -26.33 -11.44 -9.30
C GLN A 114 -27.01 -12.82 -9.26
N ASP A 115 -26.49 -13.80 -9.99
CA ASP A 115 -26.96 -15.20 -9.90
C ASP A 115 -26.21 -15.98 -8.81
N PHE A 116 -26.28 -15.51 -7.56
CA PHE A 116 -25.74 -16.26 -6.42
C PHE A 116 -26.56 -16.03 -5.16
N LEU A 117 -27.85 -16.40 -5.17
CA LEU A 117 -28.63 -16.70 -3.96
C LEU A 117 -29.97 -17.33 -4.35
N ASP A 118 -29.96 -18.58 -4.79
CA ASP A 118 -31.06 -19.49 -4.44
C ASP A 118 -30.56 -20.94 -4.40
N ALA A 119 -30.26 -21.41 -3.20
CA ALA A 119 -30.30 -22.83 -2.90
C ALA A 119 -31.53 -23.06 -2.02
N PRO A 120 -32.45 -23.92 -2.45
CA PRO A 120 -33.14 -24.75 -1.49
C PRO A 120 -33.07 -26.25 -1.86
N ALA A 121 -32.57 -27.00 -0.87
CA ALA A 121 -33.05 -28.29 -0.37
C ALA A 121 -33.58 -29.37 -1.34
N GLU A 122 -32.88 -30.52 -1.33
CA GLU A 122 -33.39 -31.88 -1.05
C GLU A 122 -34.87 -32.16 -1.35
N GLU A 123 -35.14 -33.03 -2.34
CA GLU A 123 -36.13 -34.11 -2.24
C GLU A 123 -35.66 -35.25 -3.15
N ALA A 124 -35.05 -36.27 -2.55
CA ALA A 124 -34.75 -37.54 -3.20
C ALA A 124 -36.05 -38.35 -3.39
N SER A 125 -36.45 -38.60 -4.64
CA SER A 125 -37.41 -39.64 -4.97
C SER A 125 -36.81 -40.51 -6.06
N GLY A 126 -36.17 -41.60 -5.64
CA GLY A 126 -35.79 -42.72 -6.48
C GLY A 126 -36.95 -43.72 -6.54
N GLU A 127 -37.24 -44.16 -7.75
CA GLU A 127 -38.12 -45.28 -8.10
C GLU A 127 -37.50 -46.64 -7.76
#